data_AF-A0A7M2T502-F1
#
_entry.id   AF-A0A7M2T502-F1
#
_cell.length_a   1.000
_cell.length_b   1.000
_cell.length_c   1.000
_cell.angle_alpha   90.00
_cell.angle_beta   90.00
_cell.angle_gamma   90.00
#
_symmetry.space_group_name_H-M   'P 1'
#
loop_
_entity.id
_entity.type
_entity.pdbx_description
1 polymer ?
#
loop_
_entity_poly.entity_id
_entity_poly.type
_entity_poly.pdbx_seq_one_letter_code
_entity_poly.pdbx_strand_id
1 'polypeptide(L)'
;MFKKSPYWTNLRPQLIALAGRKCWYCEGEVSNSRLAIDHFRPKGGVVGESSHLGYYWLAYEVSNFRLICEFCNSSTDDSPTGSRVTKIHHFPLLNPDARLRAPGASPESIEKELPVLLDPIKPRDCDLLGFDSSGTARRNDHRPQSALERAANICRVTESIRIYALDRPGLNERRSRVWRDTVFKAQVLDSGIHIDGAVDRVRELIAPEAPHSSAALSALRSSRHLGSVVEQFADVLRLEPGFDGIAQPEAHTVSDLINAGSLKSGVEMVGVTDFGEVVALLLPDGGFELGARSYATPTSAARAATGRADVDGWEFWHIGVANIRVSLSQIRREFNEARTESSSEP
;
A
#
# COMPACT_ATOMS: atom_id res chain seq x y z
N MET A 1 -31.41 -20.80 -5.14
CA MET A 1 -30.05 -21.17 -5.62
C MET A 1 -29.57 -20.06 -6.56
N PHE A 2 -28.73 -19.13 -6.11
CA PHE A 2 -28.22 -18.07 -6.99
C PHE A 2 -27.32 -18.72 -8.06
N LYS A 3 -27.70 -18.61 -9.34
CA LYS A 3 -26.84 -19.06 -10.45
C LYS A 3 -25.50 -18.35 -10.35
N LYS A 4 -24.39 -19.10 -10.44
CA LYS A 4 -23.05 -18.49 -10.54
C LYS A 4 -23.06 -17.58 -11.77
N SER A 5 -22.79 -16.29 -11.56
CA SER A 5 -22.75 -15.32 -12.65
C SER A 5 -21.64 -15.71 -13.64
N PRO A 6 -21.94 -15.83 -14.95
CA PRO A 6 -20.93 -16.15 -15.96
C PRO A 6 -19.86 -15.05 -16.09
N TYR A 7 -20.15 -13.85 -15.59
CA TYR A 7 -19.25 -12.70 -15.60
C TYR A 7 -17.89 -13.03 -14.98
N TRP A 8 -17.88 -13.60 -13.76
CA TRP A 8 -16.63 -13.92 -13.05
C TRP A 8 -15.83 -15.02 -13.74
N THR A 9 -16.54 -16.00 -14.30
CA THR A 9 -15.92 -17.10 -15.05
C THR A 9 -15.21 -16.60 -16.30
N ASN A 10 -15.78 -15.61 -16.99
CA ASN A 10 -15.22 -15.02 -18.22
C ASN A 10 -14.12 -13.97 -17.95
N LEU A 11 -14.19 -13.28 -16.81
CA LEU A 11 -13.21 -12.25 -16.45
C LEU A 11 -11.91 -12.85 -15.90
N ARG A 12 -12.00 -13.94 -15.12
CA ARG A 12 -10.83 -14.55 -14.45
C ARG A 12 -9.67 -14.88 -15.41
N PRO A 13 -9.86 -15.50 -16.59
CA PRO A 13 -8.76 -15.77 -17.51
C PRO A 13 -8.03 -14.50 -17.97
N GLN A 14 -8.75 -13.39 -18.15
CA GLN A 14 -8.16 -12.12 -18.58
C GLN A 14 -7.28 -11.53 -17.48
N LEU A 15 -7.74 -11.57 -16.23
CA LEU A 15 -6.93 -11.14 -15.08
C LEU A 15 -5.69 -12.02 -14.88
N ILE A 16 -5.80 -13.33 -15.14
CA ILE A 16 -4.66 -14.26 -15.07
C ILE A 16 -3.65 -13.95 -16.18
N ALA A 17 -4.11 -13.63 -17.38
CA ALA A 17 -3.22 -13.22 -18.48
C ALA A 17 -2.48 -11.92 -18.17
N LEU A 18 -3.12 -10.99 -17.44
CA LEU A 18 -2.52 -9.71 -17.07
C LEU A 18 -1.47 -9.81 -15.96
N ALA A 19 -1.72 -10.62 -14.93
CA ALA A 19 -0.96 -10.57 -13.67
C ALA A 19 -0.30 -11.90 -13.29
N GLY A 20 -0.32 -12.87 -14.20
CA GLY A 20 0.23 -14.20 -13.98
C GLY A 20 -0.66 -15.13 -13.15
N ARG A 21 -0.21 -16.38 -13.03
CA ARG A 21 -0.93 -17.46 -12.32
C ARG A 21 -0.64 -17.46 -10.82
N LYS A 22 -0.89 -16.32 -10.18
CA LYS A 22 -0.61 -16.11 -8.75
C LYS A 22 -1.71 -15.38 -8.01
N CYS A 23 -1.73 -15.54 -6.69
CA CYS A 23 -2.51 -14.69 -5.79
C CYS A 23 -1.90 -13.28 -5.75
N TRP A 24 -2.70 -12.23 -5.89
CA TRP A 24 -2.18 -10.86 -5.86
C TRP A 24 -1.74 -10.41 -4.47
N TYR A 25 -2.32 -10.96 -3.41
CA TYR A 25 -1.94 -10.60 -2.03
C TYR A 25 -0.68 -11.33 -1.56
N CYS A 26 -0.59 -12.64 -1.77
CA CYS A 26 0.51 -13.45 -1.22
C CYS A 26 1.53 -13.91 -2.26
N GLU A 27 1.32 -13.58 -3.54
CA GLU A 27 2.14 -13.94 -4.69
C GLU A 27 2.43 -15.44 -4.86
N GLY A 28 1.70 -16.29 -4.15
CA GLY A 28 1.79 -17.74 -4.28
C GLY A 28 1.31 -18.16 -5.65
N GLU A 29 2.06 -19.06 -6.29
CA GLU A 29 1.61 -19.75 -7.50
C GLU A 29 0.37 -20.61 -7.18
N VAL A 30 -0.66 -20.48 -8.01
CA VAL A 30 -1.95 -21.16 -7.80
C VAL A 30 -2.47 -21.66 -9.15
N SER A 31 -3.07 -22.84 -9.14
CA SER A 31 -3.76 -23.34 -10.32
C SER A 31 -4.94 -22.42 -10.70
N ASN A 32 -5.18 -22.23 -12.00
CA ASN A 32 -6.22 -21.30 -12.48
C ASN A 32 -7.60 -21.59 -11.91
N SER A 33 -7.91 -22.87 -11.65
CA SER A 33 -9.18 -23.31 -11.07
C SER A 33 -9.37 -22.86 -9.62
N ARG A 34 -8.30 -22.62 -8.88
CA ARG A 34 -8.29 -22.22 -7.46
C ARG A 34 -8.12 -20.72 -7.23
N LEU A 35 -7.97 -19.92 -8.30
CA LEU A 35 -8.06 -18.47 -8.23
C LEU A 35 -9.52 -18.02 -8.32
N ALA A 36 -9.88 -17.10 -7.44
CA ALA A 36 -11.16 -16.39 -7.44
C ALA A 36 -10.94 -14.88 -7.63
N ILE A 37 -12.01 -14.16 -7.95
CA ILE A 37 -12.01 -12.70 -7.97
C ILE A 37 -12.52 -12.22 -6.62
N ASP A 38 -11.65 -11.56 -5.86
CA ASP A 38 -11.94 -10.86 -4.61
C ASP A 38 -12.36 -9.41 -4.87
N HIS A 39 -13.17 -8.88 -3.96
CA HIS A 39 -13.46 -7.45 -3.88
C HIS A 39 -12.67 -6.84 -2.72
N PHE A 40 -11.73 -5.94 -3.02
CA PHE A 40 -10.90 -5.31 -1.97
C PHE A 40 -11.75 -4.60 -0.94
N ARG A 41 -12.68 -3.78 -1.41
CA ARG A 41 -13.84 -3.31 -0.66
C ARG A 41 -14.93 -4.40 -0.71
N PRO A 42 -15.22 -5.08 0.41
CA PRO A 42 -16.05 -6.27 0.40
C PRO A 42 -17.48 -6.00 -0.08
N LYS A 43 -17.92 -6.75 -1.09
CA LYS A 43 -19.28 -6.61 -1.67
C LYS A 43 -20.40 -6.95 -0.68
N GLY A 44 -20.22 -7.99 0.14
CA GLY A 44 -21.30 -8.67 0.86
C GLY A 44 -21.36 -8.44 2.37
N GLY A 45 -20.69 -7.40 2.86
CA GLY A 45 -20.63 -7.05 4.29
C GLY A 45 -19.20 -6.76 4.75
N VAL A 46 -19.06 -6.07 5.88
CA VAL A 46 -17.76 -5.72 6.49
C VAL A 46 -17.70 -6.31 7.90
N VAL A 47 -16.61 -7.01 8.23
CA VAL A 47 -16.42 -7.59 9.57
C VAL A 47 -16.38 -6.47 10.62
N GLY A 48 -17.12 -6.66 11.73
CA GLY A 48 -17.24 -5.69 12.81
C GLY A 48 -18.28 -4.59 12.56
N GLU A 49 -18.93 -4.56 11.40
CA GLU A 49 -19.86 -3.50 10.99
C GLU A 49 -21.21 -4.13 10.59
N SER A 50 -22.04 -4.48 11.58
CA SER A 50 -23.31 -5.19 11.36
C SER A 50 -24.33 -4.40 10.52
N SER A 51 -24.28 -3.08 10.55
CA SER A 51 -25.14 -2.20 9.74
C SER A 51 -24.66 -2.00 8.30
N HIS A 52 -23.43 -2.42 7.99
CA HIS A 52 -22.83 -2.19 6.67
C HIS A 52 -23.09 -3.38 5.74
N LEU A 53 -24.01 -3.20 4.78
CA LEU A 53 -24.40 -4.23 3.81
C LEU A 53 -23.30 -4.63 2.80
N GLY A 54 -22.15 -3.96 2.86
CA GLY A 54 -21.04 -4.13 1.95
C GLY A 54 -21.05 -3.10 0.83
N TYR A 55 -19.94 -2.99 0.13
CA TYR A 55 -19.76 -2.07 -0.99
C TYR A 55 -20.37 -2.66 -2.27
N TYR A 56 -21.66 -3.04 -2.21
CA TYR A 56 -22.35 -3.73 -3.30
C TYR A 56 -22.40 -2.89 -4.58
N TRP A 57 -22.35 -1.56 -4.45
CA TRP A 57 -22.29 -0.62 -5.57
C TRP A 57 -20.94 -0.65 -6.29
N LEU A 58 -19.86 -1.09 -5.63
CA LEU A 58 -18.54 -1.28 -6.24
C LEU A 58 -18.33 -2.73 -6.74
N ALA A 59 -19.39 -3.53 -6.80
CA ALA A 59 -19.30 -4.94 -7.15
C ALA A 59 -18.83 -5.18 -8.59
N TYR A 60 -19.00 -4.22 -9.49
CA TYR A 60 -18.62 -4.32 -10.90
C TYR A 60 -17.49 -3.34 -11.29
N GLU A 61 -16.88 -2.68 -10.31
CA GLU A 61 -15.76 -1.78 -10.52
C GLU A 61 -14.46 -2.57 -10.66
N VAL A 62 -13.80 -2.46 -11.81
CA VAL A 62 -12.56 -3.22 -12.11
C VAL A 62 -11.45 -2.89 -11.13
N SER A 63 -11.36 -1.63 -10.70
CA SER A 63 -10.42 -1.18 -9.65
C SER A 63 -10.69 -1.82 -8.27
N ASN A 64 -11.86 -2.46 -8.10
CA ASN A 64 -12.21 -3.21 -6.89
C ASN A 64 -11.87 -4.71 -6.98
N PHE A 65 -11.34 -5.23 -8.09
CA PHE A 65 -11.03 -6.66 -8.25
C PHE A 65 -9.59 -7.03 -7.88
N ARG A 66 -9.41 -8.19 -7.23
CA ARG A 66 -8.10 -8.85 -7.07
C ARG A 66 -8.19 -10.35 -7.34
N LEU A 67 -7.15 -10.94 -7.93
CA LEU A 67 -7.06 -12.41 -7.96
C LEU A 67 -6.57 -12.92 -6.61
N ILE A 68 -7.37 -13.77 -5.98
CA ILE A 68 -7.09 -14.30 -4.65
C ILE A 68 -7.06 -15.82 -4.67
N CYS A 69 -6.21 -16.42 -3.84
CA CYS A 69 -6.20 -17.86 -3.58
C CYS A 69 -7.14 -18.23 -2.43
N GLU A 70 -7.53 -19.50 -2.36
CA GLU A 70 -8.35 -20.03 -1.26
C GLU A 70 -7.77 -19.72 0.12
N PHE A 71 -6.45 -19.80 0.30
CA PHE A 71 -5.81 -19.55 1.60
C PHE A 71 -5.91 -18.09 2.07
N CYS A 72 -5.92 -17.12 1.15
CA CYS A 72 -6.12 -15.72 1.49
C CYS A 72 -7.63 -15.37 1.57
N ASN A 73 -8.49 -16.18 0.96
CA ASN A 73 -9.94 -15.96 0.83
C ASN A 73 -10.81 -16.91 1.68
N SER A 74 -10.26 -17.57 2.68
CA SER A 74 -10.97 -18.63 3.41
C SER A 74 -11.00 -18.35 4.90
N SER A 75 -12.17 -18.47 5.51
CA SER A 75 -12.36 -18.47 6.97
C SER A 75 -12.20 -19.87 7.55
N THR A 76 -11.85 -20.87 6.72
CA THR A 76 -11.69 -22.25 7.17
C THR A 76 -10.37 -22.35 7.92
N ASP A 77 -10.49 -22.53 9.22
CA ASP A 77 -9.40 -22.76 10.14
C ASP A 77 -8.72 -24.09 9.84
N ASP A 78 -7.54 -24.03 9.23
CA ASP A 78 -6.56 -25.13 9.34
C ASP A 78 -5.79 -25.02 10.68
N SER A 79 -6.14 -24.05 11.54
CA SER A 79 -5.50 -23.83 12.83
C SER A 79 -6.22 -24.61 13.94
N PRO A 80 -5.48 -25.38 14.78
CA PRO A 80 -6.02 -25.97 16.01
C PRO A 80 -6.64 -24.95 16.98
N THR A 81 -6.35 -23.66 16.81
CA THR A 81 -6.82 -22.55 17.68
C THR A 81 -8.07 -21.81 17.16
N GLY A 82 -8.59 -22.17 15.97
CA GLY A 82 -9.88 -21.64 15.47
C GLY A 82 -9.94 -20.12 15.25
N SER A 83 -8.80 -19.46 14.97
CA SER A 83 -8.67 -17.99 15.00
C SER A 83 -8.06 -17.38 13.73
N ARG A 84 -8.13 -18.04 12.57
CA ARG A 84 -7.49 -17.52 11.36
C ARG A 84 -8.32 -16.39 10.74
N VAL A 85 -7.78 -15.18 10.82
CA VAL A 85 -8.34 -13.99 10.17
C VAL A 85 -7.88 -13.92 8.72
N THR A 86 -8.83 -13.85 7.77
CA THR A 86 -8.54 -13.75 6.33
C THR A 86 -9.28 -12.60 5.64
N LYS A 87 -8.85 -12.22 4.42
CA LYS A 87 -9.33 -11.04 3.70
C LYS A 87 -10.86 -10.93 3.63
N ILE A 88 -11.55 -11.99 3.19
CA ILE A 88 -13.01 -12.10 2.97
C ILE A 88 -13.76 -10.76 3.11
N HIS A 89 -14.25 -10.46 4.32
CA HIS A 89 -15.00 -9.27 4.66
C HIS A 89 -14.22 -8.28 5.55
N HIS A 90 -12.95 -8.58 5.85
CA HIS A 90 -12.08 -7.68 6.61
C HIS A 90 -11.66 -6.50 5.72
N PHE A 91 -12.05 -5.30 6.13
CA PHE A 91 -11.66 -4.04 5.51
C PHE A 91 -11.50 -2.94 6.59
N PRO A 92 -10.49 -3.09 7.47
CA PRO A 92 -10.18 -2.09 8.48
C PRO A 92 -9.69 -0.78 7.84
N LEU A 93 -10.05 0.34 8.45
CA LEU A 93 -9.68 1.69 8.04
C LEU A 93 -8.84 2.34 9.15
N LEU A 94 -7.87 3.19 8.79
CA LEU A 94 -7.14 3.99 9.77
C LEU A 94 -8.08 4.98 10.48
N ASN A 95 -9.08 5.49 9.76
CA ASN A 95 -10.19 6.24 10.32
C ASN A 95 -11.52 5.51 10.04
N PRO A 96 -12.09 4.80 11.04
CA PRO A 96 -13.38 4.12 10.88
C PRO A 96 -14.54 5.05 10.51
N ASP A 97 -14.50 6.33 10.91
CA ASP A 97 -15.57 7.30 10.64
C ASP A 97 -15.61 7.74 9.17
N ALA A 98 -14.51 7.55 8.43
CA ALA A 98 -14.45 7.84 7.00
C ALA A 98 -15.14 6.77 6.13
N ARG A 99 -15.66 5.69 6.73
CA ARG A 99 -16.27 4.57 6.01
C ARG A 99 -17.48 5.00 5.18
N LEU A 100 -17.46 4.70 3.89
CA LEU A 100 -18.59 4.96 3.00
C LEU A 100 -19.71 3.95 3.22
N ARG A 101 -20.92 4.42 3.52
CA ARG A 101 -22.08 3.55 3.84
C ARG A 101 -23.15 3.51 2.75
N ALA A 102 -23.00 4.27 1.67
CA ALA A 102 -23.99 4.41 0.60
C ALA A 102 -23.34 4.57 -0.79
N PRO A 103 -24.07 4.22 -1.88
CA PRO A 103 -23.64 4.52 -3.24
C PRO A 103 -23.63 6.03 -3.53
N GLY A 104 -23.07 6.40 -4.69
CA GLY A 104 -23.01 7.80 -5.12
C GLY A 104 -21.83 8.58 -4.56
N ALA A 105 -20.96 7.92 -3.77
CA ALA A 105 -19.67 8.47 -3.40
C ALA A 105 -18.83 8.75 -4.66
N SER A 106 -18.23 9.93 -4.71
CA SER A 106 -17.29 10.28 -5.77
C SER A 106 -15.98 9.47 -5.61
N PRO A 107 -15.16 9.34 -6.67
CA PRO A 107 -13.84 8.71 -6.57
C PRO A 107 -12.98 9.30 -5.45
N GLU A 108 -13.08 10.60 -5.20
CA GLU A 108 -12.38 11.31 -4.13
C GLU A 108 -12.82 10.79 -2.75
N SER A 109 -14.13 10.65 -2.52
CA SER A 109 -14.66 10.10 -1.27
C SER A 109 -14.21 8.66 -1.02
N ILE A 110 -13.97 7.87 -2.07
CA ILE A 110 -13.46 6.50 -1.95
C ILE A 110 -12.00 6.49 -1.45
N GLU A 111 -11.18 7.45 -1.87
CA GLU A 111 -9.78 7.55 -1.42
C GLU A 111 -9.68 8.02 0.05
N LYS A 112 -10.69 8.71 0.58
CA LYS A 112 -10.78 9.16 1.99
C LYS A 112 -10.82 8.03 3.02
N GLU A 113 -11.22 6.82 2.63
CA GLU A 113 -11.38 5.72 3.60
C GLU A 113 -10.06 5.28 4.27
N LEU A 114 -8.90 5.60 3.70
CA LEU A 114 -7.57 5.24 4.21
C LEU A 114 -7.49 3.77 4.72
N PRO A 115 -7.60 2.77 3.83
CA PRO A 115 -7.59 1.37 4.23
C PRO A 115 -6.30 0.97 4.95
N VAL A 116 -6.43 0.21 6.03
CA VAL A 116 -5.26 -0.37 6.73
C VAL A 116 -4.58 -1.40 5.83
N LEU A 117 -5.38 -2.18 5.11
CA LEU A 117 -4.92 -3.22 4.21
C LEU A 117 -4.08 -2.66 3.05
N LEU A 118 -2.96 -3.33 2.74
CA LEU A 118 -2.13 -3.04 1.57
C LEU A 118 -2.83 -3.55 0.30
N ASP A 119 -2.95 -2.67 -0.68
CA ASP A 119 -3.60 -2.98 -1.95
C ASP A 119 -2.56 -3.35 -3.04
N PRO A 120 -2.56 -4.60 -3.55
CA PRO A 120 -1.53 -5.05 -4.50
C PRO A 120 -1.60 -4.38 -5.88
N ILE A 121 -2.64 -3.58 -6.18
CA ILE A 121 -2.69 -2.77 -7.41
C ILE A 121 -2.16 -1.34 -7.21
N LYS A 122 -1.77 -0.97 -5.99
CA LYS A 122 -1.23 0.35 -5.65
C LYS A 122 0.29 0.21 -5.44
N PRO A 123 1.13 0.72 -6.35
CA PRO A 123 2.59 0.54 -6.28
C PRO A 123 3.22 0.97 -4.94
N ARG A 124 2.67 1.99 -4.29
CA ARG A 124 3.14 2.47 -2.98
C ARG A 124 2.83 1.53 -1.83
N ASP A 125 1.71 0.82 -1.87
CA ASP A 125 1.39 -0.18 -0.86
C ASP A 125 2.29 -1.40 -1.01
N CYS A 126 2.59 -1.79 -2.25
CA CYS A 126 3.57 -2.84 -2.53
C CYS A 126 4.96 -2.50 -1.96
N ASP A 127 5.37 -1.24 -2.00
CA ASP A 127 6.67 -0.80 -1.48
C ASP A 127 6.80 -0.88 0.04
N LEU A 128 5.69 -0.87 0.78
CA LEU A 128 5.69 -0.99 2.24
C LEU A 128 6.05 -2.40 2.70
N LEU A 129 5.88 -3.41 1.83
CA LEU A 129 6.11 -4.82 2.14
C LEU A 129 7.48 -5.28 1.64
N GLY A 130 8.21 -6.01 2.48
CA GLY A 130 9.47 -6.66 2.15
C GLY A 130 9.54 -8.09 2.69
N PHE A 131 10.62 -8.80 2.38
CA PHE A 131 10.85 -10.18 2.82
C PHE A 131 12.31 -10.38 3.27
N ASP A 132 12.61 -11.42 4.08
CA ASP A 132 13.98 -11.91 4.33
C ASP A 132 14.32 -13.18 3.55
N SER A 133 15.56 -13.62 3.73
CA SER A 133 16.11 -14.91 3.34
C SER A 133 15.34 -16.13 3.84
N SER A 134 14.58 -16.04 4.93
CA SER A 134 13.67 -17.11 5.38
C SER A 134 12.33 -17.09 4.62
N GLY A 135 12.12 -16.08 3.79
CA GLY A 135 10.89 -15.84 3.06
C GLY A 135 9.79 -15.26 3.94
N THR A 136 10.08 -14.74 5.13
CA THR A 136 9.09 -14.14 6.04
C THR A 136 8.79 -12.71 5.61
N ALA A 137 7.52 -12.33 5.62
CA ALA A 137 7.06 -10.98 5.29
C ALA A 137 7.38 -10.01 6.44
N ARG A 138 7.76 -8.79 6.08
CA ARG A 138 7.95 -7.70 7.04
C ARG A 138 7.67 -6.35 6.39
N ARG A 139 7.67 -5.31 7.22
CA ARG A 139 7.81 -3.95 6.71
C ARG A 139 9.14 -3.83 5.99
N ASN A 140 9.13 -3.21 4.83
CA ASN A 140 10.36 -2.80 4.17
C ASN A 140 11.05 -1.77 5.08
N ASP A 141 12.28 -2.06 5.52
CA ASP A 141 13.02 -1.28 6.53
C ASP A 141 13.20 0.19 6.08
N HIS A 142 13.16 0.41 4.77
CA HIS A 142 13.22 1.67 4.08
C HIS A 142 11.92 2.47 4.04
N ARG A 143 10.83 1.92 4.60
CA ARG A 143 9.49 2.49 4.63
C ARG A 143 8.93 2.45 6.04
N PRO A 144 9.35 3.35 6.94
CA PRO A 144 8.84 3.40 8.31
C PRO A 144 7.34 3.69 8.34
N GLN A 145 6.73 3.53 9.52
CA GLN A 145 5.32 3.88 9.70
C GLN A 145 5.09 5.36 9.38
N SER A 146 3.96 5.65 8.74
CA SER A 146 3.50 7.02 8.55
C SER A 146 2.97 7.63 9.86
N ALA A 147 2.85 8.95 9.89
CA ALA A 147 2.21 9.67 11.00
C ALA A 147 0.78 9.17 11.26
N LEU A 148 0.06 8.84 10.19
CA LEU A 148 -1.30 8.30 10.26
C LEU A 148 -1.33 6.92 10.90
N GLU A 149 -0.38 6.04 10.58
CA GLU A 149 -0.25 4.73 11.21
C GLU A 149 0.07 4.83 12.71
N ARG A 150 1.00 5.73 13.08
CA ARG A 150 1.33 6.00 14.49
C ARG A 150 0.14 6.56 15.26
N ALA A 151 -0.55 7.56 14.70
CA ALA A 151 -1.73 8.15 15.32
C ALA A 151 -2.87 7.14 15.49
N ALA A 152 -3.05 6.25 14.52
CA ALA A 152 -4.01 5.14 14.65
C ALA A 152 -3.55 4.06 15.64
N ASN A 153 -2.28 4.06 16.05
CA ASN A 153 -1.61 2.93 16.71
C ASN A 153 -1.79 1.61 15.93
N ILE A 154 -1.69 1.68 14.59
CA ILE A 154 -1.87 0.55 13.67
C ILE A 154 -0.73 0.52 12.66
N CYS A 155 -0.06 -0.63 12.54
CA CYS A 155 0.88 -0.89 11.44
C CYS A 155 0.15 -1.57 10.27
N ARG A 156 0.02 -0.87 9.14
CA ARG A 156 -0.64 -1.41 7.93
C ARG A 156 -0.01 -2.69 7.44
N VAL A 157 1.32 -2.76 7.44
CA VAL A 157 2.06 -3.96 7.02
C VAL A 157 1.76 -5.14 7.93
N THR A 158 1.87 -4.97 9.25
CA THR A 158 1.60 -6.03 10.23
C THR A 158 0.17 -6.55 10.10
N GLU A 159 -0.81 -5.64 10.00
CA GLU A 159 -2.21 -6.03 9.84
C GLU A 159 -2.48 -6.71 8.50
N SER A 160 -1.81 -6.30 7.42
CA SER A 160 -1.93 -6.95 6.12
C SER A 160 -1.28 -8.34 6.11
N ILE A 161 -0.11 -8.50 6.74
CA ILE A 161 0.53 -9.81 6.93
C ILE A 161 -0.42 -10.76 7.68
N ARG A 162 -1.03 -10.26 8.76
CA ARG A 162 -1.99 -11.00 9.58
C ARG A 162 -3.24 -11.38 8.79
N ILE A 163 -3.92 -10.42 8.17
CA ILE A 163 -5.21 -10.61 7.49
C ILE A 163 -5.05 -11.35 6.15
N TYR A 164 -3.94 -11.19 5.43
CA TYR A 164 -3.68 -11.98 4.21
C TYR A 164 -3.03 -13.33 4.52
N ALA A 165 -2.71 -13.59 5.79
CA ALA A 165 -1.97 -14.73 6.28
C ALA A 165 -0.70 -14.95 5.47
N LEU A 166 0.14 -13.91 5.33
CA LEU A 166 1.28 -13.95 4.42
C LEU A 166 2.36 -14.95 4.86
N ASP A 167 2.49 -15.25 6.15
CA ASP A 167 3.59 -16.09 6.68
C ASP A 167 3.20 -17.54 6.98
N ARG A 168 2.57 -18.18 6.01
CA ARG A 168 2.29 -19.63 6.08
C ARG A 168 3.57 -20.42 5.80
N PRO A 169 3.86 -21.52 6.52
CA PRO A 169 5.13 -22.26 6.38
C PRO A 169 5.51 -22.61 4.93
N GLY A 170 4.61 -23.23 4.16
CA GLY A 170 4.88 -23.57 2.76
C GLY A 170 4.92 -22.38 1.79
N LEU A 171 4.48 -21.19 2.22
CA LEU A 171 4.65 -19.95 1.46
C LEU A 171 6.02 -19.32 1.76
N ASN A 172 6.47 -19.33 3.02
CA ASN A 172 7.81 -18.87 3.42
C ASN A 172 8.88 -19.73 2.75
N GLU A 173 8.73 -21.06 2.76
CA GLU A 173 9.70 -21.97 2.13
C GLU A 173 9.91 -21.67 0.64
N ARG A 174 8.82 -21.45 -0.10
CA ARG A 174 8.90 -21.10 -1.53
C ARG A 174 9.54 -19.74 -1.75
N ARG A 175 9.18 -18.74 -0.95
CA ARG A 175 9.81 -17.42 -0.99
C ARG A 175 11.31 -17.50 -0.68
N SER A 176 11.73 -18.30 0.31
CA SER A 176 13.14 -18.54 0.64
C SER A 176 13.92 -19.21 -0.50
N ARG A 177 13.29 -20.13 -1.25
CA ARG A 177 13.91 -20.73 -2.43
C ARG A 177 14.15 -19.68 -3.53
N VAL A 178 13.13 -18.88 -3.85
CA VAL A 178 13.24 -17.78 -4.83
C VAL A 178 14.27 -16.75 -4.38
N TRP A 179 14.30 -16.41 -3.09
CA TRP A 179 15.31 -15.53 -2.50
C TRP A 179 16.72 -16.04 -2.76
N ARG A 180 17.02 -17.29 -2.36
CA ARG A 180 18.34 -17.88 -2.53
C ARG A 180 18.76 -17.97 -3.99
N ASP A 181 17.83 -18.33 -4.87
CA ASP A 181 18.11 -18.37 -6.32
C ASP A 181 18.43 -16.97 -6.86
N THR A 182 17.68 -15.94 -6.44
CA THR A 182 17.93 -14.56 -6.84
C THR A 182 19.31 -14.08 -6.37
N VAL A 183 19.66 -14.30 -5.09
CA VAL A 183 20.99 -13.95 -4.55
C VAL A 183 22.10 -14.69 -5.28
N PHE A 184 21.94 -15.99 -5.53
CA PHE A 184 22.94 -16.77 -6.26
C PHE A 184 23.16 -16.22 -7.67
N LYS A 185 22.07 -15.92 -8.40
CA LYS A 185 22.18 -15.33 -9.75
C LYS A 185 22.82 -13.94 -9.72
N ALA A 186 22.51 -13.13 -8.71
CA ALA A 186 23.14 -11.82 -8.51
C ALA A 186 24.65 -11.93 -8.28
N GLN A 187 25.10 -12.89 -7.46
CA GLN A 187 26.52 -13.17 -7.23
C GLN A 187 27.23 -13.66 -8.49
N VAL A 188 26.57 -14.51 -9.28
CA VAL A 188 27.11 -14.98 -10.56
C VAL A 188 27.29 -13.83 -11.55
N LEU A 189 26.33 -12.90 -11.62
CA LEU A 189 26.45 -11.70 -12.45
C LEU A 189 27.67 -10.86 -12.07
N ASP A 190 27.91 -10.68 -10.77
CA ASP A 190 29.02 -9.86 -10.27
C ASP A 190 30.40 -10.55 -10.40
N SER A 191 30.42 -11.89 -10.47
CA SER A 191 31.66 -12.66 -10.60
C SER A 191 32.42 -12.48 -11.93
N GLY A 192 31.85 -11.73 -12.88
CA GLY A 192 32.43 -11.52 -14.22
C GLY A 192 32.34 -12.74 -15.13
N ILE A 193 31.72 -13.84 -14.67
CA ILE A 193 31.42 -15.00 -15.50
C ILE A 193 30.30 -14.63 -16.47
N HIS A 194 30.62 -14.50 -17.75
CA HIS A 194 29.63 -14.20 -18.76
C HIS A 194 28.76 -15.43 -19.03
N ILE A 195 27.56 -15.43 -18.44
CA ILE A 195 26.54 -16.43 -18.73
C ILE A 195 25.42 -15.75 -19.52
N ASP A 196 25.21 -16.20 -20.75
CA ASP A 196 24.14 -15.72 -21.61
C ASP A 196 22.78 -15.77 -20.90
N GLY A 197 22.04 -14.65 -20.99
CA GLY A 197 20.72 -14.49 -20.38
C GLY A 197 20.69 -14.42 -18.85
N ALA A 198 21.82 -14.21 -18.16
CA ALA A 198 21.84 -14.13 -16.70
C ALA A 198 21.02 -12.94 -16.16
N VAL A 199 21.09 -11.77 -16.81
CA VAL A 199 20.28 -10.59 -16.47
C VAL A 199 18.79 -10.88 -16.69
N ASP A 200 18.45 -11.46 -17.85
CA ASP A 200 17.06 -11.81 -18.20
C ASP A 200 16.45 -12.76 -17.18
N ARG A 201 17.19 -13.78 -16.75
CA ARG A 201 16.72 -14.72 -15.71
C ARG A 201 16.43 -14.05 -14.36
N VAL A 202 17.19 -13.02 -13.98
CA VAL A 202 16.87 -12.24 -12.77
C VAL A 202 15.65 -11.35 -13.01
N ARG A 203 15.54 -10.73 -14.20
CA ARG A 203 14.35 -9.94 -14.57
C ARG A 203 13.08 -10.78 -14.58
N GLU A 204 13.14 -12.03 -15.02
CA GLU A 204 12.04 -12.99 -14.96
C GLU A 204 11.60 -13.28 -13.52
N LEU A 205 12.54 -13.42 -12.57
CA LEU A 205 12.22 -13.69 -11.16
C LEU A 205 11.52 -12.52 -10.48
N ILE A 206 11.87 -11.27 -10.84
CA ILE A 206 11.29 -10.05 -10.25
C ILE A 206 10.10 -9.50 -11.05
N ALA A 207 9.73 -10.15 -12.16
CA ALA A 207 8.66 -9.68 -13.03
C ALA A 207 7.32 -9.63 -12.27
N PRO A 208 6.48 -8.59 -12.46
CA PRO A 208 5.23 -8.43 -11.72
C PRO A 208 4.27 -9.62 -11.80
N GLU A 209 4.34 -10.43 -12.84
CA GLU A 209 3.55 -11.64 -13.07
C GLU A 209 4.16 -12.91 -12.44
N ALA A 210 5.44 -12.87 -12.06
CA ALA A 210 6.14 -14.01 -11.52
C ALA A 210 5.66 -14.34 -10.09
N PRO A 211 5.49 -15.63 -9.74
CA PRO A 211 5.26 -16.03 -8.37
C PRO A 211 6.38 -15.57 -7.45
N HIS A 212 6.02 -15.01 -6.30
CA HIS A 212 6.97 -14.52 -5.29
C HIS A 212 7.93 -13.42 -5.78
N SER A 213 7.55 -12.68 -6.82
CA SER A 213 8.34 -11.58 -7.41
C SER A 213 8.81 -10.54 -6.40
N SER A 214 8.00 -10.22 -5.39
CA SER A 214 8.36 -9.24 -4.37
C SER A 214 9.42 -9.78 -3.39
N ALA A 215 9.47 -11.11 -3.18
CA ALA A 215 10.54 -11.76 -2.43
C ALA A 215 11.84 -11.79 -3.24
N ALA A 216 11.77 -12.08 -4.54
CA ALA A 216 12.93 -11.95 -5.44
C ALA A 216 13.46 -10.51 -5.46
N LEU A 217 12.58 -9.51 -5.56
CA LEU A 217 12.96 -8.11 -5.56
C LEU A 217 13.63 -7.70 -4.23
N SER A 218 13.13 -8.20 -3.11
CA SER A 218 13.74 -7.97 -1.79
C SER A 218 15.13 -8.62 -1.70
N ALA A 219 15.32 -9.81 -2.28
CA ALA A 219 16.61 -10.48 -2.37
C ALA A 219 17.61 -9.70 -3.25
N LEU A 220 17.13 -9.18 -4.39
CA LEU A 220 17.93 -8.33 -5.26
C LEU A 220 18.35 -7.03 -4.55
N ARG A 221 17.43 -6.42 -3.80
CA ARG A 221 17.74 -5.25 -2.95
C ARG A 221 18.78 -5.57 -1.87
N SER A 222 18.75 -6.75 -1.25
CA SER A 222 19.82 -7.15 -0.31
C SER A 222 21.18 -7.38 -0.97
N SER A 223 21.21 -7.52 -2.30
CA SER A 223 22.41 -7.76 -3.10
C SER A 223 22.98 -6.47 -3.71
N ARG A 224 22.54 -5.28 -3.28
CA ARG A 224 23.00 -3.97 -3.78
C ARG A 224 24.49 -3.69 -3.61
N HIS A 225 25.16 -4.40 -2.71
CA HIS A 225 26.62 -4.31 -2.55
C HIS A 225 27.39 -4.86 -3.77
N LEU A 226 26.72 -5.57 -4.68
CA LEU A 226 27.28 -6.08 -5.93
C LEU A 226 27.14 -5.03 -7.03
N GLY A 227 28.27 -4.61 -7.62
CA GLY A 227 28.31 -3.52 -8.60
C GLY A 227 27.48 -3.83 -9.85
N SER A 228 27.55 -5.07 -10.35
CA SER A 228 26.75 -5.48 -11.51
C SER A 228 25.24 -5.47 -11.24
N VAL A 229 24.82 -5.64 -9.99
CA VAL A 229 23.39 -5.56 -9.63
C VAL A 229 22.90 -4.12 -9.73
N VAL A 230 23.65 -3.16 -9.19
CA VAL A 230 23.32 -1.74 -9.26
C VAL A 230 23.30 -1.27 -10.72
N GLU A 231 24.31 -1.65 -11.50
CA GLU A 231 24.44 -1.28 -12.91
C GLU A 231 23.25 -1.79 -13.75
N GLN A 232 22.86 -3.06 -13.59
CA GLN A 232 21.90 -3.72 -14.47
C GLN A 232 20.43 -3.57 -14.03
N PHE A 233 20.18 -3.23 -12.77
CA PHE A 233 18.84 -3.23 -12.16
C PHE A 233 18.47 -1.93 -11.42
N ALA A 234 19.17 -0.82 -11.70
CA ALA A 234 18.88 0.49 -11.10
C ALA A 234 17.39 0.89 -11.18
N ASP A 235 16.72 0.55 -12.29
CA ASP A 235 15.30 0.84 -12.56
C ASP A 235 14.34 0.17 -11.56
N VAL A 236 14.62 -1.07 -11.15
CA VAL A 236 13.74 -1.88 -10.28
C VAL A 236 14.18 -1.87 -8.83
N LEU A 237 15.47 -1.66 -8.58
CA LEU A 237 15.98 -1.41 -7.24
C LEU A 237 15.32 -0.16 -6.64
N ARG A 238 14.67 0.67 -7.48
CA ARG A 238 14.08 1.95 -7.10
C ARG A 238 15.10 2.67 -6.25
N LEU A 239 16.26 2.89 -6.88
CA LEU A 239 17.20 3.92 -6.50
C LEU A 239 16.50 5.25 -6.75
N GLU A 240 15.40 5.49 -6.03
CA GLU A 240 14.88 6.83 -5.85
C GLU A 240 16.08 7.66 -5.43
N PRO A 241 16.23 8.90 -5.93
CA PRO A 241 17.07 9.88 -5.28
C PRO A 241 16.51 10.00 -3.87
N GLY A 242 17.05 9.19 -2.97
CA GLY A 242 16.86 9.20 -1.53
C GLY A 242 17.45 8.02 -0.82
N PHE A 243 17.85 7.00 -1.59
CA PHE A 243 18.10 5.69 -1.03
C PHE A 243 19.58 5.28 -1.02
N ASP A 244 20.36 5.67 -2.03
CA ASP A 244 21.79 5.35 -2.14
C ASP A 244 22.65 6.63 -2.29
N GLY A 245 22.39 7.67 -1.48
CA GLY A 245 23.28 8.84 -1.37
C GLY A 245 22.86 10.14 -2.07
N ILE A 246 21.63 10.25 -2.59
CA ILE A 246 21.02 11.55 -2.92
C ILE A 246 19.71 11.62 -2.16
N ALA A 247 19.61 12.22 -0.98
CA ALA A 247 18.36 12.35 -0.21
C ALA A 247 17.08 12.61 -1.08
N GLN A 248 15.94 11.95 -0.75
CA GLN A 248 14.64 12.42 -1.28
C GLN A 248 14.57 13.91 -0.91
N PRO A 249 14.18 14.80 -1.84
CA PRO A 249 14.05 16.19 -1.46
C PRO A 249 13.12 16.22 -0.24
N GLU A 250 13.51 17.01 0.76
CA GLU A 250 12.65 17.23 1.91
C GLU A 250 11.27 17.62 1.39
N ALA A 251 10.23 17.03 1.98
CA ALA A 251 8.89 17.47 1.65
C ALA A 251 8.77 18.91 2.13
N HIS A 252 8.66 19.84 1.19
CA HIS A 252 8.46 21.25 1.46
C HIS A 252 7.02 21.67 1.14
N THR A 253 6.37 20.92 0.25
CA THR A 253 5.01 21.15 -0.21
C THR A 253 4.10 19.98 0.14
N VAL A 254 2.79 20.22 0.09
CA VAL A 254 1.81 19.16 0.36
C VAL A 254 1.80 18.14 -0.79
N SER A 255 2.08 18.57 -2.03
CA SER A 255 2.25 17.66 -3.16
C SER A 255 3.45 16.73 -2.99
N ASP A 256 4.54 17.16 -2.33
CA ASP A 256 5.64 16.25 -1.99
C ASP A 256 5.17 15.11 -1.07
N LEU A 257 4.36 15.43 -0.06
CA LEU A 257 3.78 14.41 0.84
C LEU A 257 2.79 13.49 0.13
N ILE A 258 1.98 14.04 -0.79
CA ILE A 258 1.10 13.25 -1.64
C ILE A 258 1.91 12.36 -2.58
N ASN A 259 3.00 12.85 -3.15
CA ASN A 259 3.86 12.11 -4.08
C ASN A 259 4.68 11.02 -3.38
N ALA A 260 5.04 11.25 -2.11
CA ALA A 260 5.65 10.26 -1.24
C ALA A 260 4.66 9.19 -0.74
N GLY A 261 3.36 9.47 -0.80
CA GLY A 261 2.31 8.59 -0.25
C GLY A 261 2.13 8.66 1.27
N SER A 262 2.80 9.62 1.91
CA SER A 262 2.60 9.97 3.33
C SER A 262 1.23 10.61 3.58
N LEU A 263 0.63 11.16 2.53
CA LEU A 263 -0.70 11.75 2.52
C LEU A 263 -1.44 11.30 1.26
N LYS A 264 -2.77 11.14 1.36
CA LYS A 264 -3.61 10.91 0.19
C LYS A 264 -4.30 12.22 -0.20
N SER A 265 -4.36 12.50 -1.50
CA SER A 265 -5.24 13.55 -2.00
C SER A 265 -6.70 13.14 -1.89
N GLY A 266 -7.60 14.11 -2.02
CA GLY A 266 -9.04 13.94 -1.86
C GLY A 266 -9.47 13.79 -0.41
N VAL A 267 -8.57 13.89 0.59
CA VAL A 267 -8.91 13.84 2.02
C VAL A 267 -9.43 15.18 2.52
N GLU A 268 -10.36 15.11 3.48
CA GLU A 268 -10.82 16.29 4.21
C GLU A 268 -9.78 16.68 5.26
N MET A 269 -9.40 17.94 5.20
CA MET A 269 -8.52 18.60 6.12
C MET A 269 -9.38 19.48 7.02
N VAL A 270 -9.34 19.21 8.32
CA VAL A 270 -10.13 19.91 9.32
C VAL A 270 -9.25 20.97 9.97
N GLY A 271 -9.75 22.21 9.99
CA GLY A 271 -9.22 23.32 10.76
C GLY A 271 -10.20 23.73 11.85
N VAL A 272 -9.71 24.32 12.94
CA VAL A 272 -10.54 24.84 14.02
C VAL A 272 -10.41 26.36 14.05
N THR A 273 -11.54 27.05 13.92
CA THR A 273 -11.63 28.51 14.00
C THR A 273 -12.39 28.93 15.26
N ASP A 274 -12.38 30.23 15.57
CA ASP A 274 -13.16 30.78 16.68
C ASP A 274 -14.68 30.58 16.51
N PHE A 275 -15.12 30.30 15.27
CA PHE A 275 -16.53 30.07 14.91
C PHE A 275 -16.87 28.58 14.73
N GLY A 276 -15.93 27.68 15.03
CA GLY A 276 -16.08 26.24 14.90
C GLY A 276 -15.18 25.61 13.86
N GLU A 277 -15.48 24.37 13.51
CA GLU A 277 -14.69 23.59 12.57
C GLU A 277 -14.97 23.99 11.12
N VAL A 278 -13.90 24.01 10.35
CA VAL A 278 -13.92 24.28 8.93
C VAL A 278 -13.22 23.14 8.21
N VAL A 279 -13.78 22.73 7.08
CA VAL A 279 -13.29 21.60 6.30
C VAL A 279 -12.83 22.11 4.95
N ALA A 280 -11.61 21.75 4.56
CA ALA A 280 -11.09 21.93 3.22
C ALA A 280 -10.80 20.57 2.58
N LEU A 281 -11.01 20.44 1.27
CA LEU A 281 -10.63 19.25 0.52
C LEU A 281 -9.19 19.40 0.02
N LEU A 282 -8.34 18.40 0.27
CA LEU A 282 -6.98 18.37 -0.28
C LEU A 282 -7.00 17.92 -1.74
N LEU A 283 -6.42 18.70 -2.64
CA LEU A 283 -6.39 18.44 -4.08
C LEU A 283 -5.16 17.60 -4.49
N PRO A 284 -5.21 16.90 -5.64
CA PRO A 284 -4.07 16.08 -6.12
C PRO A 284 -2.77 16.84 -6.35
N ASP A 285 -2.84 18.14 -6.64
CA ASP A 285 -1.70 19.03 -6.85
C ASP A 285 -1.14 19.62 -5.55
N GLY A 286 -1.68 19.22 -4.39
CA GLY A 286 -1.31 19.76 -3.07
C GLY A 286 -2.05 21.05 -2.68
N GLY A 287 -2.98 21.53 -3.52
CA GLY A 287 -3.87 22.64 -3.21
C GLY A 287 -5.02 22.25 -2.27
N PHE A 288 -5.81 23.24 -1.85
CA PHE A 288 -6.92 23.10 -0.91
C PHE A 288 -8.17 23.75 -1.49
N GLU A 289 -9.29 23.06 -1.50
CA GLU A 289 -10.59 23.62 -1.84
C GLU A 289 -11.36 23.90 -0.55
N LEU A 290 -11.74 25.16 -0.35
CA LEU A 290 -12.48 25.64 0.81
C LEU A 290 -13.72 26.36 0.32
N GLY A 291 -14.89 25.72 0.49
CA GLY A 291 -16.13 26.16 -0.15
C GLY A 291 -16.01 26.11 -1.67
N ALA A 292 -16.29 27.21 -2.37
CA ALA A 292 -16.20 27.29 -3.84
C ALA A 292 -14.85 27.84 -4.34
N ARG A 293 -13.84 27.97 -3.48
CA ARG A 293 -12.55 28.58 -3.81
C ARG A 293 -11.41 27.58 -3.61
N SER A 294 -10.45 27.60 -4.53
CA SER A 294 -9.23 26.80 -4.45
C SER A 294 -8.05 27.67 -4.05
N TYR A 295 -7.16 27.09 -3.27
CA TYR A 295 -6.02 27.74 -2.62
C TYR A 295 -4.78 26.89 -2.88
N ALA A 296 -3.74 27.48 -3.45
CA ALA A 296 -2.54 26.73 -3.84
C ALA A 296 -1.69 26.23 -2.66
N THR A 297 -1.85 26.83 -1.47
CA THR A 297 -1.04 26.47 -0.30
C THR A 297 -1.90 26.29 0.95
N PRO A 298 -1.48 25.42 1.90
CA PRO A 298 -2.20 25.23 3.16
C PRO A 298 -2.38 26.55 3.91
N THR A 299 -1.35 27.40 3.93
CA THR A 299 -1.40 28.72 4.60
C THR A 299 -2.40 29.65 3.95
N SER A 300 -2.45 29.73 2.62
CA SER A 300 -3.45 30.57 1.95
C SER A 300 -4.89 30.12 2.24
N ALA A 301 -5.13 28.81 2.30
CA ALA A 301 -6.42 28.25 2.68
C ALA A 301 -6.76 28.54 4.14
N ALA A 302 -5.81 28.38 5.06
CA ALA A 302 -6.02 28.60 6.50
C ALA A 302 -6.33 30.07 6.81
N ARG A 303 -5.62 31.00 6.15
CA ARG A 303 -5.90 32.44 6.26
C ARG A 303 -7.29 32.78 5.74
N ALA A 304 -7.71 32.17 4.64
CA ALA A 304 -9.05 32.36 4.11
C ALA A 304 -10.14 31.80 5.05
N ALA A 305 -9.87 30.67 5.70
CA ALA A 305 -10.78 30.06 6.67
C ALA A 305 -10.91 30.87 7.97
N THR A 306 -9.82 31.49 8.43
CA THR A 306 -9.77 32.17 9.74
C THR A 306 -9.93 33.68 9.65
N GLY A 307 -9.69 34.29 8.50
CA GLY A 307 -9.56 35.75 8.34
C GLY A 307 -8.28 36.33 8.97
N ARG A 308 -7.40 35.50 9.53
CA ARG A 308 -6.18 35.91 10.23
C ARG A 308 -4.97 35.87 9.32
N ALA A 309 -4.06 36.83 9.46
CA ALA A 309 -2.82 36.88 8.67
C ALA A 309 -1.68 36.01 9.26
N ASP A 310 -1.73 35.73 10.56
CA ASP A 310 -0.67 35.08 11.35
C ASP A 310 -0.86 33.56 11.51
N VAL A 311 -1.77 32.95 10.76
CA VAL A 311 -2.02 31.51 10.81
C VAL A 311 -1.05 30.75 9.93
N ASP A 312 -0.38 29.75 10.49
CA ASP A 312 0.37 28.75 9.73
C ASP A 312 -0.55 27.62 9.29
N GLY A 313 -0.74 27.47 7.98
CA GLY A 313 -1.59 26.41 7.43
C GLY A 313 -1.09 25.01 7.70
N TRP A 314 0.22 24.83 7.91
CA TRP A 314 0.78 23.51 8.21
C TRP A 314 0.38 23.01 9.59
N GLU A 315 0.25 23.91 10.57
CA GLU A 315 -0.24 23.58 11.91
C GLU A 315 -1.77 23.65 11.99
N PHE A 316 -2.42 24.45 11.16
CA PHE A 316 -3.86 24.65 11.20
C PHE A 316 -4.66 23.47 10.65
N TRP A 317 -4.20 22.87 9.54
CA TRP A 317 -4.94 21.80 8.86
C TRP A 317 -4.55 20.42 9.39
N HIS A 318 -5.57 19.64 9.76
CA HIS A 318 -5.41 18.31 10.34
C HIS A 318 -6.21 17.25 9.60
N ILE A 319 -5.76 16.01 9.67
CA ILE A 319 -6.56 14.84 9.30
C ILE A 319 -6.95 14.06 10.55
N GLY A 320 -8.22 13.64 10.62
CA GLY A 320 -8.73 12.79 11.69
C GLY A 320 -8.34 11.33 11.48
N VAL A 321 -7.71 10.72 12.47
CA VAL A 321 -7.32 9.30 12.50
C VAL A 321 -7.55 8.74 13.90
N ALA A 322 -8.40 7.72 14.03
CA ALA A 322 -8.72 7.07 15.32
C ALA A 322 -9.03 8.05 16.48
N ASN A 323 -9.85 9.07 16.22
CA ASN A 323 -10.19 10.19 17.14
C ASN A 323 -9.04 11.16 17.47
N ILE A 324 -7.86 10.99 16.87
CA ILE A 324 -6.72 11.91 16.99
C ILE A 324 -6.65 12.80 15.75
N ARG A 325 -6.17 14.02 15.91
CA ARG A 325 -5.87 14.94 14.80
C ARG A 325 -4.37 14.97 14.53
N VAL A 326 -4.00 14.76 13.28
CA VAL A 326 -2.60 14.82 12.83
C VAL A 326 -2.44 16.03 11.91
N SER A 327 -1.61 17.00 12.27
CA SER A 327 -1.40 18.21 11.45
C SER A 327 -0.53 17.92 10.23
N LEU A 328 -0.65 18.74 9.17
CA LEU A 328 0.27 18.64 8.02
C LEU A 328 1.72 18.82 8.42
N SER A 329 1.99 19.70 9.39
CA SER A 329 3.32 19.94 9.93
C SER A 329 3.89 18.68 10.57
N GLN A 330 3.08 17.95 11.35
CA GLN A 330 3.48 16.68 11.93
C GLN A 330 3.77 15.63 10.84
N ILE A 331 2.90 15.50 9.83
CA ILE A 331 3.11 14.55 8.71
C ILE A 331 4.41 14.88 7.97
N ARG A 332 4.67 16.17 7.71
CA ARG A 332 5.89 16.64 7.05
C ARG A 332 7.14 16.37 7.87
N ARG A 333 7.12 16.75 9.14
CA ARG A 333 8.25 16.57 10.07
C ARG A 333 8.64 15.10 10.12
N GLU A 334 7.66 14.23 10.38
CA GLU A 334 7.93 12.79 10.52
C GLU A 334 8.37 12.15 9.20
N PHE A 335 7.89 12.62 8.05
CA PHE A 335 8.40 12.19 6.75
C PHE A 335 9.87 12.59 6.56
N ASN A 336 10.23 13.84 6.90
CA ASN A 336 11.60 14.33 6.77
C ASN A 336 12.55 13.69 7.79
N GLU A 337 12.11 13.41 9.02
CA GLU A 337 12.89 12.72 10.06
C GLU A 337 13.17 11.26 9.66
N ALA A 338 12.15 10.54 9.20
CA ALA A 338 12.29 9.18 8.68
C ALA A 338 13.32 9.08 7.54
N ARG A 339 13.45 10.14 6.73
CA ARG A 339 14.46 10.24 5.68
C ARG A 339 15.88 10.35 6.23
N THR A 340 16.06 11.05 7.35
CA THR A 340 17.37 11.27 7.98
C THR A 340 17.87 10.05 8.75
N GLU A 341 17.01 9.33 9.45
CA GLU A 341 17.38 8.12 10.21
C GLU A 341 17.86 6.99 9.29
N SER A 342 17.24 6.85 8.12
CA SER A 342 17.66 5.90 7.06
C SER A 342 19.05 6.21 6.47
N SER A 343 19.58 7.43 6.65
CA SER A 343 20.89 7.84 6.12
C SER A 343 22.03 7.75 7.14
N SER A 344 21.72 7.40 8.38
CA SER A 344 22.66 7.37 9.52
C SER A 344 23.09 5.98 9.98
N GLU A 345 22.66 4.90 9.31
CA GLU A 345 23.19 3.56 9.57
C GLU A 345 24.44 3.30 8.69
N PRO A 346 25.59 2.95 9.32
CA PRO A 346 26.90 2.81 8.64
C PRO A 346 27.04 1.55 7.77
#